data_AF-A0A920DRK8-F1
#
_entry.id   AF-A0A920DRK8-F1
#
_cell.length_a   1.000
_cell.length_b   1.000
_cell.length_c   1.000
_cell.angle_alpha   90.00
_cell.angle_beta   90.00
_cell.angle_gamma   90.00
#
_symmetry.space_group_name_H-M   'P 1'
#
loop_
_entity.id
_entity.type
_entity.pdbx_description
1 polymer ?
#
loop_
_entity_poly.entity_id
_entity_poly.type
_entity_poly.pdbx_seq_one_letter_code
_entity_poly.pdbx_strand_id
1 'polypeptide(L)'
;MSIPFSRQKLNEVQKEIFKINNLDEGYIRPMCFYGAQGMGLRADNLKTHCISCCLEWPSYMSPEAFEDGIKIKISSYKRQTNNLVSRSKVNGNYVTSIMALQEAMQEGYDEALLLDDENNISKGQAKIYFL
;
A
#
# COMPACT_ATOMS: atom_id res chain seq x y z
N MET A 1 -3.85 6.66 -16.88
CA MET A 1 -3.40 5.28 -17.15
C MET A 1 -4.57 4.46 -17.65
N SER A 2 -4.50 3.94 -18.87
CA SER A 2 -5.51 3.00 -19.40
C SER A 2 -5.07 1.57 -19.10
N ILE A 3 -5.92 0.77 -18.45
CA ILE A 3 -5.61 -0.62 -18.12
C ILE A 3 -5.97 -1.52 -19.32
N PRO A 4 -5.02 -2.30 -19.88
CA PRO A 4 -5.25 -3.07 -21.11
C PRO A 4 -6.02 -4.38 -20.90
N PHE A 5 -6.53 -4.64 -19.69
CA PHE A 5 -7.22 -5.87 -19.33
C PHE A 5 -8.56 -5.58 -18.64
N SER A 6 -9.53 -6.46 -18.84
CA SER A 6 -10.81 -6.39 -18.13
C SER A 6 -10.64 -6.75 -16.64
N ARG A 7 -11.58 -6.29 -15.82
CA ARG A 7 -11.64 -6.69 -14.40
C ARG A 7 -11.77 -8.20 -14.24
N GLN A 8 -12.55 -8.88 -15.12
CA GLN A 8 -12.66 -10.34 -15.07
C GLN A 8 -11.29 -10.99 -15.28
N LYS A 9 -10.55 -10.57 -16.32
CA LYS A 9 -9.25 -11.16 -16.64
C LYS A 9 -8.23 -10.96 -15.52
N LEU A 10 -8.22 -9.78 -14.90
CA LEU A 10 -7.34 -9.50 -13.75
C LEU A 10 -7.69 -10.37 -12.53
N ASN A 11 -8.97 -10.64 -12.28
CA ASN A 11 -9.39 -11.53 -11.19
C ASN A 11 -9.04 -12.99 -11.47
N GLU A 12 -9.18 -13.45 -12.72
CA GLU A 12 -8.80 -14.80 -13.14
C GLU A 12 -7.31 -15.06 -12.92
N VAL A 13 -6.45 -14.16 -13.42
CA VAL A 13 -4.99 -14.26 -13.26
C VAL A 13 -4.60 -14.30 -11.78
N GLN A 14 -5.23 -13.47 -10.94
CA GLN A 14 -4.96 -13.46 -9.50
C GLN A 14 -5.29 -14.81 -8.82
N LYS A 15 -6.39 -15.46 -9.21
CA LYS A 15 -6.75 -16.79 -8.70
C LYS A 15 -5.83 -17.89 -9.24
N GLU A 16 -5.47 -17.81 -10.51
CA GLU A 16 -4.59 -18.76 -11.18
C GLU A 16 -3.18 -18.74 -10.56
N ILE A 17 -2.68 -17.56 -10.20
CA ILE A 17 -1.37 -17.38 -9.58
C ILE A 17 -1.23 -18.18 -8.27
N PHE A 18 -2.27 -18.28 -7.44
CA PHE A 18 -2.24 -19.13 -6.23
C PHE A 18 -2.11 -20.61 -6.58
N LYS A 19 -2.88 -21.06 -7.58
CA LYS A 19 -2.87 -22.46 -8.03
C LYS A 19 -1.52 -22.87 -8.59
N ILE A 20 -0.92 -22.07 -9.47
CA ILE A 20 0.36 -22.42 -10.09
C ILE A 20 1.54 -22.37 -9.10
N ASN A 21 1.40 -21.61 -8.00
CA ASN A 21 2.38 -21.57 -6.91
C ASN A 21 2.08 -22.56 -5.79
N ASN A 22 1.02 -23.38 -5.90
CA ASN A 22 0.57 -24.33 -4.87
C ASN A 22 0.38 -23.66 -3.49
N LEU A 23 -0.20 -22.45 -3.46
CA LEU A 23 -0.51 -21.73 -2.22
C LEU A 23 -1.98 -21.88 -1.87
N ASP A 24 -2.26 -22.41 -0.68
CA ASP A 24 -3.61 -22.41 -0.08
C ASP A 24 -3.93 -21.06 0.56
N GLU A 25 -2.92 -20.41 1.14
CA GLU A 25 -3.00 -19.07 1.73
C GLU A 25 -1.77 -18.22 1.36
N GLY A 26 -1.93 -16.90 1.41
CA GLY A 26 -0.84 -16.00 1.10
C GLY A 26 -1.29 -14.59 0.76
N TYR A 27 -0.31 -13.76 0.46
CA TYR A 27 -0.50 -12.38 0.07
C TYR A 27 -0.43 -12.21 -1.44
N ILE A 28 -1.34 -11.41 -2.00
CA ILE A 28 -1.36 -11.08 -3.42
C ILE A 28 -1.02 -9.61 -3.66
N ARG A 29 -0.17 -9.35 -4.66
CA ARG A 29 0.27 -8.00 -5.06
C ARG A 29 0.00 -7.74 -6.54
N PRO A 30 -1.23 -7.43 -6.94
CA PRO A 30 -1.46 -6.82 -8.24
C PRO A 30 -0.85 -5.41 -8.27
N MET A 31 -0.19 -5.06 -9.37
CA MET A 31 0.37 -3.72 -9.58
C MET A 31 0.27 -3.33 -11.06
N CYS A 32 -0.06 -2.06 -11.30
CA CYS A 32 -0.04 -1.46 -12.64
C CYS A 32 0.96 -0.31 -12.67
N PHE A 33 1.76 -0.22 -13.72
CA PHE A 33 2.79 0.81 -13.87
C PHE A 33 3.03 1.17 -15.34
N TYR A 34 3.64 2.34 -15.58
CA TYR A 34 4.05 2.78 -16.91
C TYR A 34 5.40 2.15 -17.30
N GLY A 35 5.51 1.75 -18.56
CA GLY A 35 6.72 1.11 -19.12
C GLY A 35 7.85 2.10 -19.47
N ALA A 36 8.93 1.56 -20.00
CA ALA A 36 10.17 2.29 -20.26
C ALA A 36 10.23 2.99 -21.64
N GLN A 37 9.09 3.40 -22.21
CA GLN A 37 9.05 4.04 -23.54
C GLN A 37 9.53 5.50 -23.52
N GLY A 38 9.67 6.10 -22.35
CA GLY A 38 10.14 7.47 -22.18
C GLY A 38 10.55 7.74 -20.73
N MET A 39 11.40 8.75 -20.54
CA MET A 39 11.97 9.12 -19.24
C MET A 39 11.49 10.48 -18.72
N GLY A 40 10.70 11.22 -19.50
CA GLY A 40 10.11 12.49 -19.09
C GLY A 40 8.86 12.30 -18.22
N LEU A 41 8.34 13.40 -17.67
CA LEU A 41 7.10 13.40 -16.89
C LEU A 41 5.83 13.25 -17.74
N ARG A 42 5.94 13.45 -19.06
CA ARG A 42 4.82 13.24 -19.98
C ARG A 42 4.57 11.74 -20.13
N ALA A 43 3.33 11.33 -19.89
CA ALA A 43 2.90 9.93 -19.90
C ALA A 43 2.02 9.57 -21.11
N ASP A 44 2.04 10.39 -22.16
CA ASP A 44 1.26 10.26 -23.38
C ASP A 44 1.72 9.10 -24.28
N ASN A 45 3.02 8.76 -24.24
CA ASN A 45 3.59 7.67 -25.03
C ASN A 45 3.88 6.39 -24.21
N LEU A 46 3.57 6.37 -22.92
CA LEU A 46 3.94 5.27 -22.03
C LEU A 46 2.86 4.18 -22.05
N LYS A 47 3.29 2.92 -22.22
CA LYS A 47 2.40 1.77 -22.15
C LYS A 47 2.13 1.40 -20.69
N THR A 48 0.90 1.02 -20.39
CA THR A 48 0.55 0.44 -19.09
C THR A 48 0.92 -1.03 -19.07
N HIS A 49 1.65 -1.44 -18.05
CA HIS A 49 1.93 -2.84 -17.73
C HIS A 49 1.16 -3.22 -16.46
N CYS A 50 0.70 -4.46 -16.40
CA CYS A 50 0.06 -5.05 -15.23
C CYS A 50 0.84 -6.30 -14.83
N ILE A 51 1.12 -6.42 -13.54
CA ILE A 51 1.74 -7.60 -12.95
C ILE A 51 0.88 -8.08 -11.77
N SER A 52 1.02 -9.35 -11.43
CA SER A 52 0.49 -9.90 -10.19
C SER A 52 1.48 -10.96 -9.71
N CYS A 53 1.74 -10.96 -8.41
CA CYS A 53 2.48 -12.03 -7.74
C CYS A 53 1.76 -12.45 -6.46
N CYS A 54 2.01 -13.68 -6.03
CA CYS A 54 1.65 -14.16 -4.71
C CYS A 54 2.89 -14.61 -3.96
N LEU A 55 2.83 -14.56 -2.64
CA LEU A 55 3.83 -15.15 -1.76
C LEU A 55 3.16 -15.59 -0.46
N GLU A 56 3.74 -16.60 0.18
CA GLU A 56 3.48 -16.84 1.60
C GLU A 56 3.81 -15.56 2.37
N TRP A 57 2.89 -15.13 3.23
CA TRP A 57 3.06 -13.93 4.02
C TRP A 57 2.48 -14.17 5.41
N PRO A 58 3.33 -14.35 6.44
CA PRO A 58 2.86 -14.58 7.80
C PRO A 58 2.15 -13.34 8.36
N SER A 59 1.41 -13.53 9.45
CA SER A 59 0.74 -12.42 10.13
C SER A 59 1.70 -11.26 10.39
N TYR A 60 1.24 -10.05 10.06
CA TYR A 60 2.01 -8.82 10.27
C TYR A 60 2.13 -8.44 11.75
N MET A 61 1.25 -8.97 12.61
CA MET A 61 1.25 -8.73 14.06
C MET A 61 1.41 -10.06 14.78
N SER A 62 2.19 -10.06 15.86
CA SER A 62 2.31 -11.22 16.72
C SER A 62 0.98 -11.50 17.42
N PRO A 63 0.69 -12.74 17.84
CA PRO A 63 -0.52 -13.06 18.60
C PRO A 63 -0.69 -12.15 19.82
N GLU A 64 0.40 -11.84 20.52
CA GLU A 64 0.40 -10.97 21.71
C GLU A 64 -0.05 -9.54 21.38
N ALA A 65 0.33 -9.01 20.21
CA ALA A 65 -0.10 -7.68 19.77
C ALA A 65 -1.62 -7.59 19.50
N PHE A 66 -2.30 -8.72 19.27
CA PHE A 66 -3.75 -8.75 19.19
C PHE A 66 -4.43 -8.69 20.56
N GLU A 67 -3.77 -9.15 21.62
CA GLU A 67 -4.29 -9.16 22.99
C GLU A 67 -3.92 -7.88 23.75
N ASP A 68 -2.65 -7.51 23.73
CA ASP A 68 -2.08 -6.39 24.49
C ASP A 68 -2.18 -5.05 23.75
N GLY A 69 -2.43 -5.09 22.44
CA GLY A 69 -2.40 -3.92 21.57
C GLY A 69 -0.98 -3.48 21.21
N ILE A 70 -0.88 -2.31 20.59
CA ILE A 70 0.36 -1.75 20.05
C ILE A 70 0.57 -0.30 20.48
N LYS A 71 1.83 0.14 20.55
CA LYS A 71 2.21 1.53 20.79
C LYS A 71 2.21 2.29 19.47
N ILE A 72 1.45 3.37 19.42
CA ILE A 72 1.30 4.20 18.23
C ILE A 72 1.85 5.60 18.50
N LYS A 73 2.68 6.12 17.59
CA LYS A 73 3.15 7.50 17.61
C LYS A 73 2.37 8.36 16.62
N ILE A 74 1.97 9.56 17.01
CA ILE A 74 1.53 10.58 16.03
C ILE A 74 2.76 11.09 15.28
N SER A 75 2.81 10.80 13.98
CA SER A 75 3.94 11.12 13.11
C SER A 75 4.03 12.62 12.82
N SER A 76 5.24 13.15 12.67
CA SER A 76 5.46 14.54 12.20
C SER A 76 5.10 14.72 10.72
N TYR A 77 5.14 13.64 9.94
CA TYR A 77 4.70 13.63 8.55
C TYR A 77 3.18 13.72 8.44
N LYS A 78 2.72 14.57 7.52
CA LYS A 78 1.31 14.76 7.19
C LYS A 78 0.83 13.85 6.08
N ARG A 79 -0.41 13.40 6.20
CA ARG A 79 -1.12 12.67 5.16
C ARG A 79 -1.65 13.67 4.13
N GLN A 80 -1.27 13.48 2.88
CA GLN A 80 -1.92 14.17 1.78
C GLN A 80 -3.40 13.76 1.69
N THR A 81 -4.31 14.73 1.64
CA THR A 81 -5.76 14.51 1.54
C THR A 81 -6.38 15.26 0.35
N ASN A 82 -7.70 15.09 0.16
CA ASN A 82 -8.54 15.91 -0.72
C ASN A 82 -8.17 15.95 -2.22
N ASN A 83 -7.47 14.93 -2.72
CA ASN A 83 -7.20 14.81 -4.16
C ASN A 83 -7.27 13.35 -4.66
N LEU A 84 -7.31 13.18 -5.98
CA LEU A 84 -7.44 11.86 -6.61
C LEU A 84 -6.30 10.90 -6.27
N VAL A 85 -5.07 11.42 -6.12
CA VAL A 85 -3.90 10.62 -5.75
C VAL A 85 -4.04 10.09 -4.33
N SER A 86 -4.48 10.93 -3.38
CA SER A 86 -4.70 10.55 -1.98
C SER A 86 -5.79 9.48 -1.79
N ARG A 87 -6.79 9.47 -2.69
CA ARG A 87 -7.89 8.50 -2.74
C ARG A 87 -7.53 7.21 -3.48
N SER A 88 -6.36 7.17 -4.13
CA SER A 88 -5.89 6.03 -4.92
C SER A 88 -4.75 5.30 -4.20
N LYS A 89 -4.65 3.98 -4.39
CA LYS A 89 -3.50 3.20 -3.91
C LYS A 89 -2.36 3.29 -4.94
N VAL A 90 -1.59 4.38 -4.85
CA VAL A 90 -0.50 4.71 -5.78
C VAL A 90 0.85 4.44 -5.14
N ASN A 91 1.81 3.92 -5.91
CA ASN A 91 3.16 3.59 -5.44
C ASN A 91 3.84 4.78 -4.73
N GLY A 92 3.78 5.98 -5.32
CA GLY A 92 4.42 7.18 -4.77
C GLY A 92 3.90 7.60 -3.39
N ASN A 93 2.65 7.28 -3.04
CA ASN A 93 2.07 7.64 -1.74
C ASN A 93 2.74 6.92 -0.56
N TYR A 94 3.42 5.79 -0.82
CA TYR A 94 4.04 5.00 0.23
C TYR A 94 5.36 5.58 0.74
N VAL A 95 5.95 6.56 0.05
CA VAL A 95 7.15 7.26 0.55
C VAL A 95 6.86 7.90 1.91
N THR A 96 5.78 8.69 2.01
CA THR A 96 5.36 9.29 3.28
C THR A 96 5.05 8.24 4.35
N SER A 97 4.39 7.14 3.97
CA SER A 97 4.08 6.05 4.89
C SER A 97 5.34 5.39 5.47
N ILE A 98 6.37 5.18 4.64
CA ILE A 98 7.64 4.58 5.06
C ILE A 98 8.37 5.53 6.03
N MET A 99 8.43 6.82 5.71
CA MET A 99 9.10 7.80 6.56
C MET A 99 8.42 7.93 7.93
N ALA A 100 7.07 7.98 7.95
CA ALA A 100 6.30 8.02 9.20
C ALA A 100 6.53 6.78 10.08
N LEU A 101 6.58 5.59 9.47
CA LEU A 101 6.88 4.35 10.21
C LEU A 101 8.32 4.35 10.74
N GLN A 102 9.29 4.77 9.94
CA GLN A 102 10.68 4.84 10.37
C GLN A 102 10.86 5.78 11.57
N GLU A 103 10.19 6.95 11.56
CA GLU A 103 10.16 7.87 12.70
C GLU A 103 9.62 7.19 13.97
N ALA A 104 8.47 6.51 13.87
CA ALA A 104 7.86 5.81 15.01
C ALA A 104 8.78 4.71 15.56
N MET A 105 9.35 3.89 14.68
CA MET A 105 10.23 2.79 15.06
C MET A 105 11.53 3.26 15.71
N GLN A 106 12.09 4.39 15.26
CA GLN A 106 13.31 4.97 15.86
C GLN A 106 13.09 5.42 17.31
N GLU A 107 11.85 5.67 17.71
CA GLU A 107 11.48 6.06 19.07
C GLU A 107 10.85 4.92 19.88
N GLY A 108 10.87 3.69 19.37
CA GLY A 108 10.38 2.50 20.09
C GLY A 108 8.86 2.32 20.08
N TYR A 109 8.17 2.91 19.09
CA TYR A 109 6.76 2.64 18.80
C TYR A 109 6.63 1.59 17.70
N ASP A 110 5.50 0.89 17.68
CA ASP A 110 5.23 -0.18 16.72
C ASP A 110 4.70 0.37 15.38
N GLU A 111 3.92 1.46 15.43
CA GLU A 111 3.18 2.01 14.30
C GLU A 111 3.09 3.53 14.34
N ALA A 112 2.79 4.13 13.19
CA ALA A 112 2.63 5.57 13.04
C ALA A 112 1.18 5.95 12.70
N LEU A 113 0.61 6.91 13.42
CA LEU A 113 -0.65 7.56 13.09
C LEU A 113 -0.38 8.88 12.39
N LEU A 114 -0.96 9.08 11.21
CA LEU A 114 -0.80 10.32 10.45
C LEU A 114 -2.02 11.21 10.65
N LEU A 115 -1.74 12.50 10.80
CA LEU A 115 -2.74 13.56 10.73
C LEU A 115 -2.85 14.10 9.30
N ASP A 116 -3.99 14.69 8.98
CA ASP A 116 -4.14 15.50 7.76
C ASP A 116 -3.57 16.92 7.93
N ASP A 117 -3.68 17.71 6.87
CA ASP A 117 -3.21 19.10 6.79
C ASP A 117 -3.95 20.04 7.77
N GLU A 118 -5.13 19.64 8.25
CA GLU A 118 -5.93 20.38 9.24
C GLU A 118 -5.69 19.89 10.68
N ASN A 119 -4.74 18.97 10.88
CA ASN A 119 -4.42 18.32 12.16
C ASN A 119 -5.49 17.36 12.68
N ASN A 120 -6.42 16.90 11.85
CA ASN A 120 -7.35 15.85 12.23
C ASN A 120 -6.71 14.47 12.08
N ILE A 121 -7.21 13.48 12.84
CA ILE A 121 -6.79 12.09 12.70
C ILE A 121 -7.19 11.59 11.31
N SER A 122 -6.22 11.15 10.52
CA SER A 122 -6.48 10.60 9.19
C SER A 122 -6.51 9.07 9.22
N LYS A 123 -5.34 8.44 9.39
CA LYS A 123 -5.18 6.98 9.46
C LYS A 123 -3.73 6.59 9.80
N GLY A 124 -3.49 5.30 10.05
CA GLY A 124 -2.13 4.76 10.14
C GLY A 124 -1.42 4.77 8.78
N GLN A 125 -0.10 4.56 8.79
CA GLN A 125 0.71 4.60 7.55
C GLN A 125 0.25 3.59 6.50
N ALA A 126 -0.31 2.45 6.93
CA ALA A 126 -0.85 1.41 6.06
C ALA A 126 -2.22 0.86 6.49
N LYS A 127 -2.79 1.36 7.61
CA LYS A 127 -3.99 0.84 8.26
C LYS A 127 -5.03 1.94 8.46
N ILE A 128 -6.32 1.60 8.43
CA ILE A 128 -7.41 2.55 8.77
C ILE A 128 -7.52 2.61 10.31
N TYR A 129 -7.82 3.79 10.85
CA TYR A 129 -7.96 4.01 12.28
C TYR A 129 -9.44 4.08 12.69
N PHE A 130 -9.78 3.53 13.87
CA PHE A 130 -11.09 3.59 14.51
C PHE A 130 -10.90 3.84 16.01
N LEU A 131 -11.88 4.50 16.65
CA LEU A 131 -11.96 4.75 18.09
C LEU A 131 -13.33 4.28 18.60
#